data_AF-A0A914R3P1-F1
#
_entry.id   AF-A0A914R3P1-F1
#
_cell.length_a   1.000
_cell.length_b   1.000
_cell.length_c   1.000
_cell.angle_alpha   90.00
_cell.angle_beta   90.00
_cell.angle_gamma   90.00
#
_symmetry.space_group_name_H-M   'P 1'
#
loop_
_entity.id
_entity.type
_entity.pdbx_description
1 polymer ?
#
loop_
_entity_poly.entity_id
_entity_poly.type
_entity_poly.pdbx_seq_one_letter_code
_entity_poly.pdbx_strand_id
1 'polypeptide(L)'
;MNLTQVKEIETMNGHLFRVERNKISYRRNMCDKCKKITDATHCDGCRLTLCKEHWSSQGCTSDYGKRMLKELKSNVVELDYTD
;
A
#
# COMPACT_ATOMS: atom_id res chain seq x y z
N MET A 1 -16.27 -7.39 2.37
CA MET A 1 -14.89 -6.91 2.22
C MET A 1 -14.90 -5.81 1.16
N ASN A 2 -14.34 -4.63 1.43
CA ASN A 2 -14.72 -3.39 0.75
C ASN A 2 -13.85 -3.16 -0.50
N LEU A 3 -14.44 -3.14 -1.70
CA LEU A 3 -13.81 -2.82 -3.00
C LEU A 3 -12.89 -1.59 -2.95
N THR A 4 -13.17 -0.66 -2.03
CA THR A 4 -12.35 0.51 -1.73
C THR A 4 -10.92 0.14 -1.33
N GLN A 5 -10.74 -0.89 -0.50
CA GLN A 5 -9.41 -1.34 -0.05
C GLN A 5 -8.59 -1.93 -1.20
N VAL A 6 -9.23 -2.62 -2.14
CA VAL A 6 -8.55 -3.17 -3.33
C VAL A 6 -8.03 -2.03 -4.21
N LYS A 7 -8.89 -1.04 -4.51
CA LYS A 7 -8.50 0.15 -5.29
C LYS A 7 -7.40 0.94 -4.60
N GLU A 8 -7.46 1.09 -3.28
CA GLU A 8 -6.42 1.76 -2.51
C GLU A 8 -5.07 1.07 -2.69
N ILE A 9 -4.99 -0.26 -2.52
CA ILE A 9 -3.71 -0.99 -2.68
C ILE A 9 -3.23 -0.92 -4.14
N GLU A 10 -4.12 -0.94 -5.13
CA GLU A 10 -3.75 -0.74 -6.55
C GLU A 10 -3.07 0.62 -6.77
N THR A 11 -3.56 1.68 -6.12
CA THR A 11 -2.95 3.02 -6.23
C THR A 11 -1.62 3.18 -5.48
N MET A 12 -1.18 2.19 -4.71
CA MET A 12 0.03 2.25 -3.88
C MET A 12 1.28 1.69 -4.58
N ASN A 13 1.26 1.49 -5.90
CA ASN A 13 2.42 0.99 -6.67
C ASN A 13 3.01 -0.32 -6.08
N GLY A 14 2.14 -1.19 -5.56
CA GLY A 14 2.49 -2.45 -4.92
C GLY A 14 3.01 -2.35 -3.48
N HIS A 15 3.05 -1.14 -2.91
CA HIS A 15 3.34 -0.96 -1.48
C HIS A 15 2.13 -1.31 -0.64
N LEU A 16 2.39 -1.64 0.63
CA LEU A 16 1.35 -1.88 1.63
C LEU A 16 1.49 -0.84 2.74
N PHE A 17 0.75 0.25 2.61
CA PHE A 17 0.73 1.31 3.62
C PHE A 17 -0.38 1.10 4.63
N ARG A 18 -0.15 1.64 5.83
CA ARG A 18 -1.21 1.79 6.82
C ARG A 18 -2.21 2.86 6.35
N VAL A 19 -3.48 2.46 6.24
CA VAL A 19 -4.61 3.33 5.87
C VAL A 19 -5.46 3.60 7.11
N GLU A 20 -5.82 4.86 7.34
CA GLU A 20 -6.74 5.29 8.39
C GLU A 20 -7.84 6.17 7.77
N ARG A 21 -9.11 5.85 8.01
CA ARG A 21 -10.28 6.55 7.42
C ARG A 21 -10.18 6.70 5.88
N ASN A 22 -9.81 5.64 5.19
CA ASN A 22 -9.66 5.58 3.72
C ASN A 22 -8.60 6.56 3.15
N LYS A 23 -7.56 6.88 3.93
CA LYS A 23 -6.42 7.68 3.51
C LYS A 23 -5.12 7.08 4.03
N ILE A 24 -4.04 7.17 3.23
CA ILE A 24 -2.69 6.79 3.68
C ILE A 24 -2.34 7.64 4.91
N SER A 25 -1.96 6.96 6.00
CA SER A 25 -1.52 7.63 7.22
C SER A 25 -0.05 8.06 7.04
N TYR A 26 0.17 9.38 7.06
CA TYR A 26 1.51 9.98 7.02
C TYR A 26 1.91 10.44 8.42
N ARG A 27 3.21 10.32 8.71
CA ARG A 27 3.83 10.84 9.93
C ARG A 27 5.13 11.54 9.57
N ARG A 28 5.50 12.55 10.36
CA ARG A 28 6.83 13.18 10.27
C ARG A 28 7.88 12.14 10.62
N ASN A 29 8.60 11.66 9.63
CA ASN A 29 9.65 10.66 9.79
C ASN A 29 10.74 10.84 8.70
N MET A 30 11.89 10.21 8.88
CA MET A 30 12.94 10.20 7.87
C MET A 30 12.52 9.28 6.70
N CYS A 31 12.52 9.81 5.48
CA CYS A 31 12.38 8.97 4.29
C CYS A 31 13.70 8.24 4.01
N ASP A 32 13.63 6.92 3.84
CA ASP A 32 14.81 6.06 3.63
C ASP A 32 15.56 6.36 2.33
N LYS A 33 14.90 6.97 1.35
CA LYS A 33 15.48 7.38 0.06
C LYS A 33 15.97 8.83 0.07
N CYS A 34 15.18 9.77 0.58
CA CYS A 34 15.60 11.18 0.68
C CYS A 34 16.71 11.41 1.72
N LYS A 35 16.75 10.57 2.78
CA LYS A 35 17.50 10.81 4.03
C LYS A 35 17.17 12.16 4.69
N LYS A 36 15.93 12.63 4.51
CA LYS A 36 15.38 13.88 5.07
C LYS A 36 14.12 13.59 5.88
N ILE A 37 13.91 14.36 6.94
CA ILE A 37 12.66 14.34 7.72
C ILE A 37 11.57 15.03 6.89
N THR A 38 10.51 14.29 6.59
CA THR A 38 9.39 14.74 5.77
C THR A 38 8.12 13.99 6.20
N ASP A 39 6.99 14.27 5.56
CA ASP A 39 5.80 13.45 5.73
C ASP A 39 6.00 12.15 4.97
N ALA A 40 6.13 11.06 5.72
CA ALA A 40 6.43 9.74 5.19
C ALA A 40 5.46 8.69 5.77
N THR A 41 5.38 7.57 5.08
CA THR A 41 4.57 6.43 5.48
C THR A 41 5.42 5.16 5.41
N HIS A 42 5.09 4.18 6.24
CA HIS A 42 5.80 2.90 6.31
C HIS A 42 5.11 1.88 5.42
N CYS A 43 5.88 1.20 4.58
CA CYS A 43 5.42 0.05 3.81
C CYS A 43 5.75 -1.24 4.55
N ASP A 44 4.74 -1.99 4.97
CA ASP A 44 4.94 -3.28 5.67
C ASP A 44 5.56 -4.34 4.75
N GLY A 45 5.42 -4.18 3.42
CA GLY A 45 5.96 -5.10 2.42
C GLY A 45 7.48 -4.97 2.25
N CYS A 46 7.96 -3.79 1.87
CA CYS A 46 9.40 -3.55 1.67
C CYS A 46 10.13 -3.08 2.93
N ARG A 47 9.40 -2.85 4.03
CA ARG A 47 9.89 -2.34 5.32
C ARG A 47 10.61 -1.00 5.23
N LEU A 48 10.31 -0.22 4.20
CA LEU A 48 10.84 1.12 4.01
C LEU A 48 9.83 2.18 4.44
N THR A 49 10.35 3.28 4.97
CA THR A 49 9.62 4.52 5.22
C THR A 49 9.86 5.47 4.05
N LEU A 50 8.81 5.78 3.30
CA LEU A 50 8.90 6.52 2.04
C LEU A 50 8.01 7.77 2.08
N CYS A 51 8.52 8.88 1.54
CA CYS A 51 7.69 10.05 1.25
C CYS A 51 6.82 9.79 0.02
N LYS A 52 5.83 10.67 -0.20
CA LYS A 52 4.90 10.55 -1.33
C LYS A 52 5.58 10.38 -2.67
N GLU A 53 6.56 11.24 -2.95
CA GLU A 53 7.31 11.24 -4.20
C GLU A 53 8.03 9.90 -4.46
N HIS A 54 8.65 9.33 -3.44
CA HIS A 54 9.42 8.11 -3.58
C HIS A 54 8.56 6.87 -3.76
N TRP A 55 7.48 6.73 -2.99
CA TRP A 55 6.62 5.57 -3.21
C TRP A 55 5.78 5.67 -4.48
N SER A 56 5.42 6.88 -4.93
CA SER A 56 4.66 7.05 -6.17
C SER A 56 5.51 6.79 -7.42
N SER A 57 6.81 7.10 -7.37
CA SER A 57 7.73 6.90 -8.51
C SER A 57 8.41 5.52 -8.50
N GLN A 58 8.53 4.87 -7.34
CA GLN A 58 9.23 3.59 -7.20
C GLN A 58 8.27 2.51 -6.73
N GLY A 59 8.15 1.44 -7.52
CA GLY A 59 7.38 0.28 -7.14
C GLY A 59 7.93 -0.39 -5.88
N CYS A 60 7.06 -1.07 -5.14
CA CYS A 60 7.49 -1.86 -4.00
C CYS A 60 8.47 -2.95 -4.43
N THR A 61 9.58 -3.08 -3.70
CA THR A 61 10.60 -4.12 -3.94
C THR A 61 10.18 -5.48 -3.38
N SER A 62 9.07 -5.54 -2.64
CA SER A 62 8.51 -6.75 -2.07
C SER A 62 7.28 -7.16 -2.86
N ASP A 63 7.18 -8.45 -3.18
CA ASP A 63 5.98 -9.02 -3.80
C ASP A 63 4.84 -9.23 -2.78
N TYR A 64 5.04 -8.89 -1.50
CA TYR A 64 4.03 -9.03 -0.46
C TYR A 64 2.72 -8.32 -0.80
N GLY A 65 2.81 -7.03 -1.20
CA GLY A 65 1.62 -6.25 -1.59
C GLY A 65 0.90 -6.83 -2.80
N LYS A 66 1.65 -7.34 -3.79
CA LYS A 66 1.08 -7.99 -4.99
C LYS A 66 0.39 -9.33 -4.65
N ARG A 67 0.99 -10.14 -3.76
CA ARG A 67 0.40 -11.40 -3.29
C ARG A 67 -0.89 -11.14 -2.53
N MET A 68 -0.89 -10.19 -1.61
CA MET A 68 -2.10 -9.84 -0.87
C MET A 68 -3.20 -9.26 -1.76
N LEU A 69 -2.83 -8.45 -2.77
CA LEU A 69 -3.77 -8.01 -3.82
C LEU A 69 -4.38 -9.19 -4.57
N LYS A 70 -3.57 -10.19 -4.94
CA LYS A 70 -4.04 -11.39 -5.64
C LYS A 70 -5.00 -12.20 -4.78
N GLU A 71 -4.66 -12.42 -3.52
CA GLU A 71 -5.52 -13.11 -2.55
C GLU A 71 -6.84 -12.36 -2.33
N LEU A 72 -6.78 -11.04 -2.13
CA LEU A 72 -7.99 -10.20 -1.99
C LEU A 72 -8.87 -10.26 -3.25
N LYS A 73 -8.28 -10.21 -4.45
CA LYS A 73 -9.03 -10.32 -5.71
C LYS A 73 -9.66 -11.70 -5.89
N SER A 74 -8.94 -12.78 -5.58
CA SER A 74 -9.49 -14.13 -5.63
C SER A 74 -10.68 -14.30 -4.68
N ASN A 75 -10.59 -13.75 -3.48
CA ASN A 75 -11.68 -13.80 -2.49
C ASN A 75 -12.88 -12.91 -2.87
N VAL A 76 -12.69 -11.85 -3.66
CA VAL A 76 -13.80 -11.05 -4.20
C VAL A 76 -14.59 -11.85 -5.24
N VAL A 77 -13.90 -12.61 -6.10
CA VAL A 77 -14.55 -13.47 -7.12
C VAL A 77 -15.38 -14.58 -6.48
N GLU A 78 -14.96 -15.12 -5.34
CA GLU A 78 -15.73 -16.14 -4.61
C GLU A 78 -17.01 -15.60 -3.95
N LEU A 79 -17.12 -14.28 -3.72
CA LEU A 79 -18.31 -13.66 -3.13
C LEU A 79 -19.39 -13.28 -4.16
N ASP A 80 -19.06 -13.23 -5.45
CA ASP A 80 -20.04 -12.99 -6.54
C ASP A 80 -20.70 -14.30 -7.04
N TYR A 81 -20.39 -15.45 -6.42
CA TYR A 81 -21.00 -16.75 -6.70
C TYR A 81 -21.77 -17.28 -5.48
N THR A 82 -22.85 -16.61 -5.11
CA THR A 82 -23.93 -17.23 -4.32
C THR A 82 -25.26 -16.66 -4.80
N ASP A 83 -25.97 -17.50 -5.58
CA ASP A 83 -27.38 -17.48 -6.02
C ASP A 83 -28.14 -16.13 -6.10
#